data_AF-A0A1H1SH58-F1
#
_entry.id   AF-A0A1H1SH58-F1
#
_cell.length_a   1.000
_cell.length_b   1.000
_cell.length_c   1.000
_cell.angle_alpha   90.00
_cell.angle_beta   90.00
_cell.angle_gamma   90.00
#
_symmetry.space_group_name_H-M   'P 1'
#
loop_
_entity.id
_entity.type
_entity.pdbx_description
1 polymer ?
#
loop_
_entity_poly.entity_id
_entity_poly.type
_entity_poly.pdbx_seq_one_letter_code
_entity_poly.pdbx_strand_id
1 'polypeptide(L)'
;MKARAARSKPPGSPTAHQPAAAKRDAAVLAIDENRRLLNRYRFVEQEGMRILAGWLPRTETFELKCELGRTIWEYSQHVNALYLRLREIQSPAFQTPDDAALVTLMREALHAPDEFALAAGLYRVITPSLIRALESHETATFPNSDQPSVHVITHALLDLRAQSARAEALLAPVAPAGREQAATRAWENYLRQLLAAAGGISGREPRPSATPRAPKARTEFVAPREAGRDARFTQRQADPGVMPPEEDYRGHTVEEFERYSTEMLAAETVALVMFSVPRMPWEFQYDTARHLYDEVRHCLMGYEWMRAHGMDPFASPQYLHIYKWRSQFPPVMQYCLLTMGNEVHAFPYRHRRVKAHEESGDRLSEQFVRYDIADETQHVRFGRRWLPELLKHVGEKRSLEEYTTGVLKVWEEQYRSGKLTINVE
;
A
#
# COMPACT_ATOMS: atom_id res chain seq x y z
N MET A 1 -99.93 20.86 5.10
CA MET A 1 -99.61 20.66 3.66
C MET A 1 -98.31 21.39 3.38
N LYS A 2 -97.21 20.86 2.83
CA LYS A 2 -96.80 19.58 2.21
C LYS A 2 -95.29 19.41 2.55
N ALA A 3 -94.88 18.29 3.14
CA ALA A 3 -94.25 17.12 2.51
C ALA A 3 -92.72 17.24 2.27
N ARG A 4 -91.98 16.42 3.02
CA ARG A 4 -90.57 16.02 2.85
C ARG A 4 -90.39 15.10 1.64
N ALA A 5 -89.20 15.10 1.05
CA ALA A 5 -88.63 13.92 0.40
C ALA A 5 -87.14 13.80 0.78
N ALA A 6 -86.76 12.60 1.25
CA ALA A 6 -85.45 12.24 1.74
C ALA A 6 -84.59 11.59 0.63
N ARG A 7 -83.27 11.72 0.74
CA ARG A 7 -82.31 10.81 0.10
C ARG A 7 -81.30 10.32 1.13
N SER A 8 -81.16 9.01 1.19
CA SER A 8 -80.38 8.20 2.13
C SER A 8 -78.86 8.24 1.85
N LYS A 9 -78.04 8.36 2.91
CA LYS A 9 -76.63 7.96 2.92
C LYS A 9 -76.47 6.71 3.83
N PRO A 10 -75.70 5.69 3.43
CA PRO A 10 -75.40 4.53 4.27
C PRO A 10 -74.30 4.84 5.31
N PRO A 11 -74.21 4.05 6.40
CA PRO A 11 -73.32 4.33 7.53
C PRO A 11 -71.94 3.67 7.40
N GLY A 12 -70.93 4.37 7.94
CA GLY A 12 -69.81 3.78 8.67
C GLY A 12 -68.63 3.22 7.85
N SER A 13 -67.46 3.84 8.04
CA SER A 13 -66.19 3.12 8.06
C SER A 13 -65.34 3.67 9.22
N PRO A 14 -64.64 2.81 9.98
CA PRO A 14 -64.06 3.19 11.26
C PRO A 14 -62.79 4.03 11.06
N THR A 15 -62.60 5.01 11.93
CA THR A 15 -61.35 5.74 12.08
C THR A 15 -60.21 4.78 12.43
N ALA A 16 -59.39 4.46 11.44
CA ALA A 16 -58.10 3.82 11.68
C ALA A 16 -57.18 4.83 12.38
N HIS A 17 -56.88 4.56 13.64
CA HIS A 17 -55.76 5.18 14.35
C HIS A 17 -54.49 4.85 13.56
N GLN A 18 -53.97 5.81 12.79
CA GLN A 18 -52.59 5.73 12.33
C GLN A 18 -51.70 5.83 13.58
N PRO A 19 -50.84 4.84 13.87
CA PRO A 19 -49.84 5.05 14.89
C PRO A 19 -48.97 6.21 14.42
N ALA A 20 -48.80 7.22 15.28
CA ALA A 20 -47.87 8.30 15.04
C ALA A 20 -46.53 7.69 14.63
N ALA A 21 -46.08 7.98 13.41
CA ALA A 21 -44.76 7.58 12.95
C ALA A 21 -43.77 8.14 13.96
N ALA A 22 -43.22 7.26 14.80
CA ALA A 22 -42.07 7.60 15.62
C ALA A 22 -41.01 8.09 14.63
N LYS A 23 -40.69 9.38 14.69
CA LYS A 23 -39.52 9.93 14.02
C LYS A 23 -38.33 9.11 14.51
N ARG A 24 -37.92 8.14 13.71
CA ARG A 24 -36.55 7.67 13.77
C ARG A 24 -35.74 8.83 13.24
N ASP A 25 -35.30 9.70 14.14
CA ASP A 25 -34.15 10.55 13.90
C ASP A 25 -32.94 9.60 13.77
N ALA A 26 -32.87 8.89 12.63
CA ALA A 26 -31.63 8.29 12.20
C ALA A 26 -30.69 9.49 12.04
N ALA A 27 -29.70 9.61 12.92
CA ALA A 27 -28.83 10.77 13.00
C ALA A 27 -28.11 10.96 11.66
N VAL A 28 -28.68 11.79 10.79
CA VAL A 28 -28.15 11.99 9.44
C VAL A 28 -26.89 12.84 9.53
N LEU A 29 -25.86 12.44 8.79
CA LEU A 29 -24.59 13.16 8.72
C LEU A 29 -24.76 14.51 8.01
N ALA A 30 -24.59 15.60 8.74
CA ALA A 30 -24.43 16.93 8.15
C ALA A 30 -23.13 16.99 7.32
N ILE A 31 -23.11 17.86 6.30
CA ILE A 31 -21.98 17.98 5.36
C ILE A 31 -20.64 18.27 6.05
N ASP A 32 -20.64 19.10 7.09
CA ASP A 32 -19.43 19.45 7.85
C ASP A 32 -18.85 18.27 8.63
N GLU A 33 -19.73 17.39 9.11
CA GLU A 33 -19.32 16.16 9.79
C GLU A 33 -18.88 15.10 8.78
N ASN A 34 -19.53 15.03 7.62
CA ASN A 34 -19.13 14.16 6.51
C ASN A 34 -17.71 14.47 6.04
N ARG A 35 -17.42 15.73 5.69
CA ARG A 35 -16.06 16.14 5.28
C ARG A 35 -15.02 15.82 6.37
N ARG A 36 -15.36 16.02 7.65
CA ARG A 36 -14.47 15.70 8.78
C ARG A 36 -14.15 14.21 8.82
N LEU A 37 -15.15 13.34 8.68
CA LEU A 37 -14.98 11.89 8.69
C LEU A 37 -14.16 11.40 7.49
N LEU A 38 -14.53 11.82 6.27
CA LEU A 38 -13.79 11.45 5.05
C LEU A 38 -12.32 11.90 5.13
N ASN A 39 -12.07 13.09 5.70
CA ASN A 39 -10.72 13.58 5.92
C ASN A 39 -9.91 12.70 6.89
N ARG A 40 -10.56 12.14 7.93
CA ARG A 40 -9.92 11.21 8.88
C ARG A 40 -9.60 9.87 8.24
N TYR A 41 -10.54 9.27 7.48
CA TYR A 41 -10.32 7.99 6.81
C TYR A 41 -9.15 8.08 5.83
N ARG A 42 -9.19 9.12 5.00
CA ARG A 42 -8.14 9.43 4.05
C ARG A 42 -6.79 9.61 4.73
N PHE A 43 -6.74 10.36 5.84
CA PHE A 43 -5.50 10.57 6.60
C PHE A 43 -4.93 9.26 7.13
N VAL A 44 -5.77 8.37 7.67
CA VAL A 44 -5.34 7.08 8.24
C VAL A 44 -4.75 6.17 7.16
N GLU A 45 -5.39 6.06 6.00
CA GLU A 45 -4.87 5.24 4.90
C GLU A 45 -3.62 5.86 4.27
N GLN A 46 -3.59 7.19 4.11
CA GLN A 46 -2.41 7.91 3.59
C GLN A 46 -1.19 7.76 4.50
N GLU A 47 -1.34 7.94 5.82
CA GLU A 47 -0.24 7.70 6.76
C GLU A 47 0.08 6.20 6.86
N GLY A 48 -0.92 5.32 6.70
CA GLY A 48 -0.73 3.88 6.57
C GLY A 48 0.20 3.53 5.41
N MET A 49 -0.01 4.12 4.23
CA MET A 49 0.89 3.95 3.08
C MET A 49 2.32 4.35 3.44
N ARG A 50 2.50 5.52 4.07
CA ARG A 50 3.83 6.00 4.48
C ARG A 50 4.50 5.03 5.45
N ILE A 51 3.78 4.60 6.48
CA ILE A 51 4.32 3.66 7.49
C ILE A 51 4.77 2.38 6.83
N LEU A 52 3.92 1.78 6.00
CA LEU A 52 4.23 0.53 5.30
C LEU A 52 5.37 0.69 4.29
N ALA A 53 5.44 1.81 3.57
CA ALA A 53 6.55 2.08 2.66
C ALA A 53 7.89 2.18 3.42
N GLY A 54 7.91 2.77 4.62
CA GLY A 54 9.11 2.76 5.47
C GLY A 54 9.48 1.35 5.95
N TRP A 55 8.50 0.53 6.31
CA TRP A 55 8.72 -0.82 6.85
C TRP A 55 8.94 -1.90 5.80
N LEU A 56 8.52 -1.71 4.55
CA LEU A 56 8.61 -2.71 3.48
C LEU A 56 10.03 -3.28 3.36
N PRO A 57 11.11 -2.47 3.31
CA PRO A 57 12.45 -3.03 3.19
C PRO A 57 12.93 -3.73 4.46
N ARG A 58 12.43 -3.38 5.64
CA ARG A 58 12.83 -4.00 6.92
C ARG A 58 12.14 -5.34 7.15
N THR A 59 10.94 -5.52 6.62
CA THR A 59 10.14 -6.75 6.76
C THR A 59 10.97 -7.92 6.24
N GLU A 60 11.00 -9.05 6.92
CA GLU A 60 11.73 -10.26 6.51
C GLU A 60 10.76 -11.30 5.97
N THR A 61 9.65 -11.53 6.67
CA THR A 61 8.67 -12.55 6.31
C THR A 61 8.11 -12.28 4.91
N PHE A 62 8.33 -13.20 3.97
CA PHE A 62 8.07 -12.98 2.55
C PHE A 62 6.61 -12.67 2.26
N GLU A 63 5.69 -13.48 2.77
CA GLU A 63 4.25 -13.31 2.54
C GLU A 63 3.74 -12.01 3.19
N LEU A 64 4.26 -11.65 4.37
CA LEU A 64 3.94 -10.38 5.02
C LEU A 64 4.42 -9.21 4.17
N LYS A 65 5.65 -9.24 3.65
CA LYS A 65 6.20 -8.22 2.76
C LYS A 65 5.35 -8.03 1.51
N CYS A 66 4.89 -9.13 0.90
CA CYS A 66 3.98 -9.07 -0.24
C CYS A 66 2.64 -8.42 0.13
N GLU A 67 2.06 -8.76 1.29
CA GLU A 67 0.82 -8.14 1.77
C GLU A 67 0.99 -6.65 2.10
N LEU A 68 2.15 -6.22 2.62
CA LEU A 68 2.43 -4.81 2.84
C LEU A 68 2.43 -4.05 1.51
N GLY A 69 3.12 -4.57 0.49
CA GLY A 69 3.15 -3.96 -0.85
C GLY A 69 1.77 -3.86 -1.50
N ARG A 70 0.97 -4.92 -1.38
CA ARG A 70 -0.43 -4.92 -1.82
C ARG A 70 -1.28 -3.90 -1.07
N THR A 71 -1.13 -3.83 0.26
CA THR A 71 -1.85 -2.87 1.10
C THR A 71 -1.53 -1.44 0.71
N ILE A 72 -0.26 -1.12 0.41
CA ILE A 72 0.13 0.24 -0.03
C ILE A 72 -0.64 0.65 -1.29
N TRP A 73 -0.78 -0.26 -2.26
CA TRP A 73 -1.55 -0.01 -3.48
C TRP A 73 -3.05 0.07 -3.23
N GLU A 74 -3.64 -0.84 -2.44
CA GLU A 74 -5.07 -0.79 -2.09
C GLU A 74 -5.42 0.53 -1.37
N TYR A 75 -4.60 0.95 -0.39
CA TYR A 75 -4.75 2.26 0.26
C TYR A 75 -4.60 3.42 -0.72
N SER A 76 -3.73 3.33 -1.74
CA SER A 76 -3.62 4.39 -2.75
C SER A 76 -4.89 4.55 -3.57
N GLN A 77 -5.59 3.46 -3.88
CA GLN A 77 -6.89 3.49 -4.56
C GLN A 77 -7.94 4.18 -3.69
N HIS A 78 -8.03 3.81 -2.40
CA HIS A 78 -8.99 4.40 -1.47
C HIS A 78 -8.72 5.88 -1.24
N VAL A 79 -7.46 6.25 -0.96
CA VAL A 79 -7.06 7.65 -0.73
C VAL A 79 -7.32 8.49 -1.96
N ASN A 80 -7.11 7.96 -3.18
CA ASN A 80 -7.42 8.68 -4.40
C ASN A 80 -8.93 8.92 -4.58
N ALA A 81 -9.76 7.92 -4.30
CA ALA A 81 -11.22 8.06 -4.36
C ALA A 81 -11.73 9.07 -3.30
N LEU A 82 -11.20 8.98 -2.07
CA LEU A 82 -11.50 9.93 -1.00
C LEU A 82 -10.98 11.34 -1.32
N TYR A 83 -9.81 11.47 -1.93
CA TYR A 83 -9.24 12.73 -2.38
C TYR A 83 -10.17 13.44 -3.37
N LEU A 84 -10.60 12.73 -4.41
CA LEU A 84 -11.53 13.27 -5.41
C LEU A 84 -12.85 13.71 -4.76
N ARG A 85 -13.40 12.90 -3.87
CA ARG A 85 -14.62 13.27 -3.15
C ARG A 85 -14.42 14.49 -2.25
N LEU A 86 -13.32 14.54 -1.50
CA LEU A 86 -13.01 15.67 -0.63
C LEU A 86 -12.84 16.97 -1.40
N ARG A 87 -12.28 16.96 -2.61
CA ARG A 87 -12.18 18.17 -3.46
C ARG A 87 -13.51 18.81 -3.80
N GLU A 88 -14.59 18.03 -3.81
CA GLU A 88 -15.93 18.51 -4.14
C GLU A 88 -16.58 19.24 -2.95
N ILE A 89 -16.17 18.93 -1.71
CA ILE A 89 -16.84 19.37 -0.49
C ILE A 89 -15.93 20.11 0.51
N GLN A 90 -14.62 20.17 0.26
CA GLN A 90 -13.66 20.94 1.04
C GLN A 90 -12.48 21.44 0.20
N SER A 91 -11.86 22.55 0.62
CA SER A 91 -10.62 23.07 0.06
C SER A 91 -9.71 23.60 1.18
N PRO A 92 -8.43 23.19 1.27
CA PRO A 92 -7.80 22.16 0.44
C PRO A 92 -8.39 20.76 0.73
N ALA A 93 -8.31 19.85 -0.26
CA ALA A 93 -8.82 18.49 -0.12
C ALA A 93 -8.02 17.66 0.89
N PHE A 94 -6.71 17.92 0.98
CA PHE A 94 -5.85 17.31 1.97
C PHE A 94 -5.61 18.26 3.14
N GLN A 95 -6.14 17.89 4.31
CA GLN A 95 -5.92 18.58 5.58
C GLN A 95 -5.46 17.59 6.63
N THR A 96 -4.54 17.99 7.51
CA THR A 96 -4.29 17.24 8.74
C THR A 96 -5.58 17.25 9.57
N PRO A 97 -6.07 16.11 10.07
CA PRO A 97 -7.24 16.10 10.94
C PRO A 97 -7.03 16.98 12.17
N ASP A 98 -8.05 17.74 12.56
CA ASP A 98 -8.09 18.48 13.83
C ASP A 98 -8.36 17.53 15.01
N ASP A 99 -7.47 16.54 15.17
CA ASP A 99 -7.49 15.57 16.25
C ASP A 99 -6.07 15.09 16.52
N ALA A 100 -5.39 15.78 17.46
CA ALA A 100 -4.01 15.49 17.81
C ALA A 100 -3.79 14.04 18.28
N ALA A 101 -4.81 13.39 18.86
CA ALA A 101 -4.71 12.00 19.28
C ALA A 101 -4.68 11.04 18.08
N LEU A 102 -5.46 11.30 17.02
CA LEU A 102 -5.40 10.52 15.78
C LEU A 102 -4.04 10.68 15.07
N VAL A 103 -3.54 11.91 15.00
CA VAL A 103 -2.21 12.20 14.43
C VAL A 103 -1.10 11.49 15.24
N THR A 104 -1.23 11.48 16.57
CA THR A 104 -0.30 10.78 17.46
C THR A 104 -0.35 9.27 17.26
N LEU A 105 -1.54 8.68 17.13
CA LEU A 105 -1.71 7.25 16.84
C LEU A 105 -0.92 6.84 15.59
N MET A 106 -1.11 7.55 14.47
CA MET A 106 -0.44 7.20 13.22
C MET A 106 1.07 7.43 13.29
N ARG A 107 1.53 8.52 13.95
CA ARG A 107 2.96 8.74 14.19
C ARG A 107 3.58 7.61 15.01
N GLU A 108 2.91 7.19 16.08
CA GLU A 108 3.41 6.13 16.96
C GLU A 108 3.38 4.75 16.29
N ALA A 109 2.41 4.47 15.42
CA ALA A 109 2.32 3.19 14.70
C ALA A 109 3.58 2.85 13.88
N LEU A 110 4.36 3.86 13.47
CA LEU A 110 5.66 3.67 12.79
C LEU A 110 6.72 3.00 13.69
N HIS A 111 6.62 3.12 15.01
CA HIS A 111 7.65 2.76 15.98
C HIS A 111 7.48 1.37 16.61
N ALA A 112 6.94 0.43 15.82
CA ALA A 112 6.77 -0.95 16.25
C ALA A 112 8.13 -1.64 16.55
N PRO A 113 8.18 -2.59 17.50
CA PRO A 113 9.41 -3.34 17.79
C PRO A 113 9.91 -4.18 16.61
N ASP A 114 8.98 -4.78 15.88
CA ASP A 114 9.23 -5.76 14.82
C ASP A 114 8.07 -5.77 13.81
N GLU A 115 8.24 -6.56 12.74
CA GLU A 115 7.27 -6.66 11.64
C GLU A 115 5.91 -7.21 12.07
N PHE A 116 5.86 -8.12 13.04
CA PHE A 116 4.61 -8.72 13.52
C PHE A 116 3.85 -7.76 14.44
N ALA A 117 4.56 -6.98 15.26
CA ALA A 117 3.96 -5.92 16.05
C ALA A 117 3.43 -4.79 15.16
N LEU A 118 4.15 -4.42 14.10
CA LEU A 118 3.64 -3.49 13.08
C LEU A 118 2.33 -4.02 12.48
N ALA A 119 2.37 -5.24 11.95
CA ALA A 119 1.24 -5.86 11.27
C ALA A 119 0.04 -6.04 12.21
N ALA A 120 0.24 -6.50 13.44
CA ALA A 120 -0.83 -6.63 14.42
C ALA A 120 -1.42 -5.25 14.79
N GLY A 121 -0.57 -4.23 14.95
CA GLY A 121 -1.01 -2.85 15.17
C GLY A 121 -1.89 -2.32 14.05
N LEU A 122 -1.46 -2.51 12.79
CA LEU A 122 -2.23 -2.04 11.64
C LEU A 122 -3.50 -2.88 11.45
N TYR A 123 -3.37 -4.18 11.26
CA TYR A 123 -4.45 -5.07 10.81
C TYR A 123 -5.40 -5.53 11.92
N ARG A 124 -4.98 -5.58 13.20
CA ARG A 124 -5.85 -5.99 14.33
C ARG A 124 -6.36 -4.82 15.18
N VAL A 125 -5.84 -3.60 14.99
CA VAL A 125 -6.25 -2.42 15.76
C VAL A 125 -6.79 -1.30 14.86
N ILE A 126 -6.00 -0.81 13.91
CA ILE A 126 -6.35 0.36 13.09
C ILE A 126 -7.40 -0.02 12.02
N THR A 127 -7.11 -1.01 11.18
CA THR A 127 -7.99 -1.45 10.08
C THR A 127 -9.39 -1.84 10.56
N PRO A 128 -9.58 -2.63 11.64
CA PRO A 128 -10.93 -2.95 12.13
C PRO A 128 -11.69 -1.72 12.63
N SER A 129 -11.00 -0.72 13.16
CA SER A 129 -11.62 0.54 13.59
C SER A 129 -12.02 1.42 12.40
N LEU A 130 -11.20 1.43 11.33
CA LEU A 130 -11.55 2.08 10.07
C LEU A 130 -12.79 1.41 9.43
N ILE A 131 -12.82 0.08 9.36
CA ILE A 131 -13.98 -0.68 8.85
C ILE A 131 -15.26 -0.30 9.60
N ARG A 132 -15.25 -0.35 10.94
CA ARG A 132 -16.42 0.05 11.75
C ARG A 132 -16.84 1.49 11.51
N ALA A 133 -15.88 2.39 11.35
CA ALA A 133 -16.16 3.80 11.08
C ALA A 133 -16.81 4.00 9.70
N LEU A 134 -16.37 3.25 8.69
CA LEU A 134 -16.91 3.25 7.33
C LEU A 134 -18.30 2.62 7.27
N GLU A 135 -18.53 1.48 7.93
CA GLU A 135 -19.85 0.82 8.03
C GLU A 135 -20.90 1.72 8.71
N SER A 136 -20.50 2.40 9.79
CA SER A 136 -21.36 3.38 10.43
C SER A 136 -21.65 4.59 9.54
N HIS A 137 -20.70 5.00 8.70
CA HIS A 137 -20.88 6.13 7.79
C HIS A 137 -21.82 5.76 6.64
N GLU A 138 -21.61 4.60 6.01
CA GLU A 138 -22.41 4.09 4.89
C GLU A 138 -23.91 4.11 5.20
N THR A 139 -24.29 3.80 6.45
CA THR A 139 -25.70 3.75 6.89
C THR A 139 -26.25 5.07 7.45
N ALA A 140 -25.39 6.07 7.72
CA ALA A 140 -25.77 7.32 8.37
C ALA A 140 -25.86 8.53 7.42
N THR A 141 -25.54 8.37 6.13
CA THR A 141 -25.54 9.47 5.15
C THR A 141 -26.86 9.61 4.37
N PHE A 142 -27.05 10.73 3.68
CA PHE A 142 -28.23 11.00 2.85
C PHE A 142 -28.18 10.17 1.55
N PRO A 143 -29.09 9.19 1.33
CA PRO A 143 -28.97 8.25 0.21
C PRO A 143 -28.88 8.89 -1.18
N ASN A 144 -29.56 10.03 -1.40
CA ASN A 144 -29.50 10.71 -2.71
C ASN A 144 -28.48 11.85 -2.76
N SER A 145 -28.31 12.60 -1.66
CA SER A 145 -27.47 13.81 -1.66
C SER A 145 -25.98 13.52 -1.53
N ASP A 146 -25.62 12.39 -0.93
CA ASP A 146 -24.23 12.03 -0.65
C ASP A 146 -23.86 10.62 -1.17
N GLN A 147 -24.61 10.15 -2.16
CA GLN A 147 -24.33 8.88 -2.84
C GLN A 147 -22.89 8.75 -3.35
N PRO A 148 -22.20 9.82 -3.80
CA PRO A 148 -20.78 9.72 -4.14
C PRO A 148 -19.90 9.26 -2.97
N SER A 149 -20.16 9.70 -1.74
CA SER A 149 -19.40 9.24 -0.57
C SER A 149 -19.72 7.79 -0.24
N VAL A 150 -20.99 7.38 -0.34
CA VAL A 150 -21.40 5.97 -0.19
C VAL A 150 -20.64 5.09 -1.18
N HIS A 151 -20.58 5.49 -2.45
CA HIS A 151 -19.88 4.73 -3.48
C HIS A 151 -18.40 4.50 -3.13
N VAL A 152 -17.69 5.55 -2.71
CA VAL A 152 -16.29 5.45 -2.28
C VAL A 152 -16.13 4.52 -1.07
N ILE A 153 -17.01 4.67 -0.07
CA ILE A 153 -16.99 3.87 1.16
C ILE A 153 -17.24 2.39 0.88
N THR A 154 -18.24 2.06 0.06
CA THR A 154 -18.59 0.66 -0.26
C THR A 154 -17.42 -0.06 -0.93
N HIS A 155 -16.70 0.58 -1.85
CA HIS A 155 -15.54 -0.04 -2.51
C HIS A 155 -14.37 -0.22 -1.53
N ALA A 156 -14.05 0.80 -0.74
CA ALA A 156 -13.01 0.67 0.29
C ALA A 156 -13.32 -0.46 1.29
N LEU A 157 -14.59 -0.63 1.66
CA LEU A 157 -15.01 -1.73 2.54
C LEU A 157 -14.81 -3.12 1.94
N LEU A 158 -14.94 -3.30 0.62
CA LEU A 158 -14.67 -4.58 -0.04
C LEU A 158 -13.21 -4.98 0.14
N ASP A 159 -12.30 -4.05 -0.15
CA ASP A 159 -10.87 -4.29 -0.10
C ASP A 159 -10.37 -4.43 1.34
N LEU A 160 -10.78 -3.54 2.26
CA LEU A 160 -10.38 -3.60 3.68
C LEU A 160 -10.81 -4.90 4.38
N ARG A 161 -11.99 -5.45 4.03
CA ARG A 161 -12.46 -6.75 4.56
C ARG A 161 -11.63 -7.90 4.00
N ALA A 162 -11.34 -7.89 2.70
CA ALA A 162 -10.48 -8.89 2.07
C ALA A 162 -9.05 -8.84 2.63
N GLN A 163 -8.51 -7.65 2.81
CA GLN A 163 -7.22 -7.37 3.43
C GLN A 163 -7.15 -7.91 4.87
N SER A 164 -8.17 -7.61 5.69
CA SER A 164 -8.22 -8.10 7.07
C SER A 164 -8.19 -9.64 7.13
N ALA A 165 -8.89 -10.31 6.22
CA ALA A 165 -8.88 -11.78 6.14
C ALA A 165 -7.50 -12.33 5.73
N ARG A 166 -6.85 -11.75 4.72
CA ARG A 166 -5.50 -12.15 4.29
C ARG A 166 -4.47 -11.92 5.39
N ALA A 167 -4.47 -10.74 6.00
CA ALA A 167 -3.54 -10.38 7.05
C ALA A 167 -3.69 -11.26 8.31
N GLU A 168 -4.92 -11.57 8.73
CA GLU A 168 -5.13 -12.45 9.88
C GLU A 168 -4.62 -13.87 9.62
N ALA A 169 -4.73 -14.38 8.39
CA ALA A 169 -4.17 -15.68 8.01
C ALA A 169 -2.63 -15.71 8.11
N LEU A 170 -1.95 -14.58 7.92
CA LEU A 170 -0.51 -14.45 8.10
C LEU A 170 -0.11 -14.33 9.58
N LEU A 171 -0.96 -13.70 10.40
CA LEU A 171 -0.68 -13.44 11.80
C LEU A 171 -1.10 -14.57 12.75
N ALA A 172 -1.98 -15.48 12.33
CA ALA A 172 -2.44 -16.59 13.16
C ALA A 172 -1.38 -17.69 13.41
N PRO A 173 -0.57 -18.13 12.42
CA PRO A 173 0.43 -19.20 12.62
C PRO A 173 1.64 -18.79 13.46
N VAL A 174 1.90 -17.48 13.60
CA VAL A 174 3.05 -16.92 14.34
C VAL A 174 2.80 -16.93 15.86
N ALA A 175 1.93 -17.81 16.35
CA ALA A 175 1.62 -17.97 17.77
C ALA A 175 2.35 -19.16 18.46
N PRO A 176 3.69 -19.23 18.53
CA PRO A 176 4.36 -19.92 19.62
C PRO A 176 4.44 -19.04 20.89
N ALA A 177 4.26 -19.63 22.07
CA ALA A 177 4.37 -18.94 23.35
C ALA A 177 5.82 -18.46 23.62
N GLY A 178 6.05 -17.15 23.63
CA GLY A 178 7.39 -16.56 23.81
C GLY A 178 7.42 -15.06 24.12
N ARG A 179 8.64 -14.50 24.24
CA ARG A 179 8.89 -13.09 24.59
C ARG A 179 8.47 -12.11 23.49
N GLU A 180 8.66 -12.49 22.22
CA GLU A 180 8.23 -11.70 21.04
C GLU A 180 6.72 -11.45 21.08
N GLN A 181 5.92 -12.48 21.40
CA GLN A 181 4.47 -12.35 21.57
C GLN A 181 4.07 -11.40 22.71
N ALA A 182 4.87 -11.28 23.76
CA ALA A 182 4.62 -10.31 24.83
C ALA A 182 4.88 -8.87 24.37
N ALA A 183 5.91 -8.64 23.56
CA ALA A 183 6.19 -7.35 22.94
C ALA A 183 5.06 -6.94 21.97
N THR A 184 4.65 -7.86 21.07
CA THR A 184 3.52 -7.66 20.15
C THR A 184 2.23 -7.32 20.90
N ARG A 185 1.86 -8.10 21.92
CA ARG A 185 0.65 -7.81 22.73
C ARG A 185 0.71 -6.47 23.46
N ALA A 186 1.86 -6.13 24.03
CA ALA A 186 2.05 -4.84 24.69
C ALA A 186 1.93 -3.68 23.69
N TRP A 187 2.45 -3.86 22.49
CA TRP A 187 2.34 -2.91 21.39
C TRP A 187 0.89 -2.76 20.89
N GLU A 188 0.19 -3.86 20.62
CA GLU A 188 -1.22 -3.85 20.25
C GLU A 188 -2.07 -3.11 21.29
N ASN A 189 -1.87 -3.41 22.58
CA ASN A 189 -2.58 -2.75 23.66
C ASN A 189 -2.28 -1.24 23.70
N TYR A 190 -1.02 -0.85 23.47
CA TYR A 190 -0.64 0.57 23.38
C TYR A 190 -1.35 1.28 22.23
N LEU A 191 -1.38 0.69 21.03
CA LEU A 191 -2.11 1.25 19.89
C LEU A 191 -3.63 1.28 20.13
N ARG A 192 -4.21 0.29 20.83
CA ARG A 192 -5.63 0.33 21.24
C ARG A 192 -5.92 1.51 22.17
N GLN A 193 -5.02 1.81 23.11
CA GLN A 193 -5.16 2.96 24.01
C GLN A 193 -5.04 4.29 23.26
N LEU A 194 -4.09 4.41 22.32
CA LEU A 194 -3.96 5.59 21.45
C LEU A 194 -5.20 5.78 20.58
N LEU A 195 -5.73 4.70 19.99
CA LEU A 195 -6.96 4.71 19.21
C LEU A 195 -8.17 5.12 20.06
N ALA A 196 -8.28 4.62 21.29
CA ALA A 196 -9.33 5.03 22.22
C ALA A 196 -9.23 6.53 22.59
N ALA A 197 -8.01 7.04 22.80
CA ALA A 197 -7.77 8.46 23.04
C ALA A 197 -8.18 9.35 21.85
N ALA A 198 -8.12 8.80 20.62
CA ALA A 198 -8.63 9.45 19.41
C ALA A 198 -10.15 9.34 19.23
N GLY A 199 -10.86 8.62 20.11
CA GLY A 199 -12.29 8.33 19.96
C GLY A 199 -12.58 7.36 18.81
N GLY A 200 -11.66 6.44 18.54
CA GLY A 200 -11.69 5.59 17.34
C GLY A 200 -11.35 6.36 16.06
N ILE A 201 -11.37 5.67 14.91
CA ILE A 201 -11.08 6.31 13.63
C ILE A 201 -12.15 7.35 13.27
N SER A 202 -13.41 7.15 13.66
CA SER A 202 -14.49 8.14 13.49
C SER A 202 -14.33 9.36 14.41
N GLY A 203 -13.63 9.22 15.54
CA GLY A 203 -13.52 10.23 16.58
C GLY A 203 -14.77 10.41 17.45
N ARG A 204 -15.72 9.48 17.37
CA ARG A 204 -17.04 9.53 18.02
C ARG A 204 -17.15 8.68 19.27
N GLU A 205 -16.21 7.77 19.49
CA GLU A 205 -16.22 6.90 20.66
C GLU A 205 -15.84 7.70 21.93
N PRO A 206 -16.34 7.32 23.11
CA PRO A 206 -15.93 7.94 24.37
C PRO A 206 -14.40 7.90 24.55
N ARG A 207 -13.82 9.06 24.86
CA ARG A 207 -12.37 9.19 25.05
C ARG A 207 -12.01 8.99 26.52
N PRO A 208 -11.09 8.07 26.85
CA PRO A 208 -10.57 7.96 28.21
C PRO A 208 -9.74 9.21 28.57
N SER A 209 -9.70 9.55 29.86
CA SER A 209 -8.87 10.66 30.37
C SER A 209 -7.39 10.29 30.55
N ALA A 210 -7.07 9.00 30.57
CA ALA A 210 -5.72 8.51 30.77
C ALA A 210 -4.87 8.68 29.50
N THR A 211 -3.70 9.31 29.64
CA THR A 211 -2.72 9.42 28.56
C THR A 211 -2.01 8.07 28.35
N PRO A 212 -2.05 7.48 27.14
CA PRO A 212 -1.36 6.23 26.85
C PRO A 212 0.17 6.37 26.99
N ARG A 213 0.82 5.41 27.63
CA ARG A 213 2.29 5.38 27.78
C ARG A 213 2.89 4.32 26.87
N ALA A 214 3.90 4.72 26.08
CA ALA A 214 4.64 3.79 25.23
C ALA A 214 5.22 2.62 26.03
N PRO A 215 5.10 1.37 25.52
CA PRO A 215 5.68 0.20 26.15
C PRO A 215 7.21 0.22 26.02
N LYS A 216 7.91 -0.49 26.92
CA LYS A 216 9.38 -0.66 26.84
C LYS A 216 9.86 -1.30 25.54
N ALA A 217 8.98 -2.04 24.86
CA ALA A 217 9.26 -2.68 23.58
C ALA A 217 9.16 -1.71 22.38
N ARG A 218 8.68 -0.47 22.54
CA ARG A 218 8.67 0.51 21.44
C ARG A 218 10.10 0.73 20.94
N THR A 219 10.30 0.65 19.63
CA THR A 219 11.59 0.89 18.99
C THR A 219 11.45 2.07 18.05
N GLU A 220 12.30 3.09 18.23
CA GLU A 220 12.31 4.21 17.30
C GLU A 220 12.63 3.71 15.89
N PHE A 221 11.89 4.25 14.91
CA PHE A 221 11.99 3.78 13.55
C PHE A 221 13.10 4.54 12.84
N VAL A 222 13.97 3.78 12.18
CA VAL A 222 14.99 4.29 11.30
C VAL A 222 14.81 3.57 9.97
N ALA A 223 14.76 4.33 8.87
CA ALA A 223 14.66 3.75 7.54
C ALA A 223 15.86 2.81 7.30
N PRO A 224 15.63 1.55 6.92
CA PRO A 224 16.68 0.56 6.85
C PRO A 224 17.62 0.81 5.66
N ARG A 225 18.93 0.70 5.93
CA ARG A 225 20.00 0.72 4.92
C ARG A 225 20.18 -0.63 4.24
N GLU A 226 19.68 -1.70 4.86
CA GLU A 226 19.74 -3.07 4.35
C GLU A 226 18.34 -3.66 4.30
N ALA A 227 18.04 -4.41 3.25
CA ALA A 227 16.74 -5.08 3.13
C ALA A 227 16.72 -6.37 3.95
N GLY A 228 15.68 -6.54 4.76
CA GLY A 228 15.35 -7.79 5.42
C GLY A 228 14.95 -8.87 4.40
N ARG A 229 15.23 -10.14 4.72
CA ARG A 229 14.90 -11.25 3.83
C ARG A 229 14.63 -12.51 4.61
N ASP A 230 13.51 -13.14 4.27
CA ASP A 230 12.96 -14.32 4.94
C ASP A 230 14.00 -15.39 5.22
N ALA A 231 13.88 -16.02 6.39
CA ALA A 231 14.78 -17.06 6.84
C ALA A 231 14.90 -18.25 5.85
N ARG A 232 13.84 -18.52 5.10
CA ARG A 232 13.77 -19.61 4.11
C ARG A 232 14.68 -19.39 2.91
N PHE A 233 15.01 -18.13 2.57
CA PHE A 233 15.93 -17.88 1.46
C PHE A 233 17.34 -18.39 1.78
N THR A 234 17.85 -19.32 0.99
CA THR A 234 19.16 -19.94 1.23
C THR A 234 20.33 -19.20 0.57
N GLN A 235 20.06 -18.33 -0.42
CA GLN A 235 21.08 -17.62 -1.20
C GLN A 235 20.92 -16.09 -1.10
N ARG A 236 21.13 -15.51 0.10
CA ARG A 236 20.77 -14.11 0.39
C ARG A 236 21.75 -13.03 -0.11
N GLN A 237 22.94 -13.42 -0.51
CA GLN A 237 23.99 -12.52 -1.01
C GLN A 237 24.67 -13.17 -2.22
N ALA A 238 23.87 -13.70 -3.15
CA ALA A 238 24.41 -14.28 -4.37
C ALA A 238 25.09 -13.19 -5.21
N ASP A 239 26.16 -13.55 -5.91
CA ASP A 239 26.65 -12.75 -7.03
C ASP A 239 25.76 -13.01 -8.26
N PRO A 240 25.61 -12.06 -9.19
CA PRO A 240 24.88 -12.29 -10.43
C PRO A 240 25.42 -13.53 -11.16
N GLY A 241 24.52 -14.47 -11.47
CA GLY A 241 24.86 -15.70 -12.19
C GLY A 241 25.27 -15.44 -13.64
N VAL A 242 25.89 -16.44 -14.27
CA VAL A 242 26.17 -16.41 -15.71
C VAL A 242 24.86 -16.66 -16.46
N MET A 243 24.48 -15.74 -17.34
CA MET A 243 23.31 -15.88 -18.21
C MET A 243 23.45 -17.15 -19.06
N PRO A 244 22.46 -18.05 -19.07
CA PRO A 244 22.45 -19.21 -19.95
C PRO A 244 22.52 -18.79 -21.43
N PRO A 245 23.14 -19.60 -22.32
CA PRO A 245 23.12 -19.34 -23.75
C PRO A 245 21.69 -19.22 -24.31
N GLU A 246 21.47 -18.37 -25.32
CA GLU A 246 20.11 -18.17 -25.89
C GLU A 246 19.54 -19.47 -26.51
N GLU A 247 20.39 -20.43 -26.90
CA GLU A 247 19.95 -21.72 -27.43
C GLU A 247 19.39 -22.67 -26.34
N ASP A 248 19.77 -22.48 -25.07
CA ASP A 248 19.18 -23.21 -23.94
C ASP A 248 17.89 -22.54 -23.48
N TYR A 249 16.82 -22.77 -24.23
CA TYR A 249 15.50 -22.20 -23.93
C TYR A 249 15.06 -22.48 -22.48
N ARG A 250 15.30 -23.69 -21.97
CA ARG A 250 14.85 -24.07 -20.62
C ARG A 250 15.67 -23.37 -19.56
N GLY A 251 17.00 -23.43 -19.63
CA GLY A 251 17.88 -22.76 -18.68
C GLY A 251 17.62 -21.25 -18.65
N HIS A 252 17.44 -20.65 -19.83
CA HIS A 252 17.17 -19.22 -19.95
C HIS A 252 15.78 -18.82 -19.41
N THR A 253 14.77 -19.66 -19.57
CA THR A 253 13.44 -19.43 -18.95
C THR A 253 13.52 -19.52 -17.42
N VAL A 254 14.31 -20.47 -16.90
CA VAL A 254 14.54 -20.57 -15.44
C VAL A 254 15.22 -19.30 -14.91
N GLU A 255 16.32 -18.85 -15.53
CA GLU A 255 17.00 -17.61 -15.13
C GLU A 255 16.06 -16.40 -15.13
N GLU A 256 15.20 -16.30 -16.15
CA GLU A 256 14.24 -15.19 -16.28
C GLU A 256 13.27 -15.13 -15.10
N PHE A 257 12.68 -16.26 -14.71
CA PHE A 257 11.75 -16.32 -13.58
C PHE A 257 12.44 -16.28 -12.21
N GLU A 258 13.69 -16.74 -12.11
CA GLU A 258 14.54 -16.45 -10.95
C GLU A 258 14.77 -14.95 -10.84
N ARG A 259 15.10 -14.25 -11.92
CA ARG A 259 15.29 -12.78 -11.89
C ARG A 259 14.03 -12.04 -11.49
N TYR A 260 12.87 -12.41 -12.03
CA TYR A 260 11.58 -11.85 -11.60
C TYR A 260 11.40 -11.99 -10.08
N SER A 261 11.71 -13.15 -9.49
CA SER A 261 11.60 -13.38 -8.04
C SER A 261 12.50 -12.46 -7.19
N THR A 262 13.49 -11.80 -7.79
CA THR A 262 14.37 -10.85 -7.10
C THR A 262 13.85 -9.41 -7.12
N GLU A 263 12.81 -9.10 -7.91
CA GLU A 263 12.26 -7.75 -8.09
C GLU A 263 11.61 -7.15 -6.84
N MET A 264 11.48 -7.92 -5.76
CA MET A 264 11.20 -7.36 -4.43
C MET A 264 12.20 -6.24 -4.06
N LEU A 265 13.46 -6.31 -4.52
CA LEU A 265 14.46 -5.24 -4.34
C LEU A 265 14.05 -3.91 -5.00
N ALA A 266 13.36 -3.98 -6.14
CA ALA A 266 12.80 -2.81 -6.81
C ALA A 266 11.61 -2.25 -6.02
N ALA A 267 10.69 -3.10 -5.56
CA ALA A 267 9.60 -2.69 -4.67
C ALA A 267 10.11 -1.97 -3.41
N GLU A 268 11.13 -2.52 -2.76
CA GLU A 268 11.79 -1.94 -1.59
C GLU A 268 12.44 -0.57 -1.89
N THR A 269 13.03 -0.43 -3.08
CA THR A 269 13.58 0.86 -3.55
C THR A 269 12.48 1.91 -3.67
N VAL A 270 11.39 1.57 -4.37
CA VAL A 270 10.26 2.51 -4.56
C VAL A 270 9.66 2.89 -3.20
N ALA A 271 9.53 1.93 -2.29
CA ALA A 271 9.05 2.14 -0.93
C ALA A 271 9.92 3.14 -0.15
N LEU A 272 11.25 2.99 -0.20
CA LEU A 272 12.17 3.94 0.42
C LEU A 272 12.03 5.34 -0.20
N VAL A 273 11.89 5.44 -1.52
CA VAL A 273 11.67 6.73 -2.21
C VAL A 273 10.38 7.37 -1.71
N MET A 274 9.25 6.66 -1.73
CA MET A 274 7.96 7.15 -1.24
C MET A 274 8.05 7.68 0.20
N PHE A 275 8.67 6.92 1.10
CA PHE A 275 8.89 7.30 2.50
C PHE A 275 9.75 8.56 2.65
N SER A 276 10.76 8.72 1.79
CA SER A 276 11.76 9.79 1.91
C SER A 276 11.28 11.14 1.38
N VAL A 277 10.30 11.16 0.47
CA VAL A 277 9.76 12.40 -0.12
C VAL A 277 8.25 12.55 0.11
N PRO A 278 7.77 12.54 1.38
CA PRO A 278 6.35 12.55 1.69
C PRO A 278 5.62 13.85 1.28
N ARG A 279 6.38 14.88 0.88
CA ARG A 279 5.87 16.20 0.45
C ARG A 279 5.75 16.34 -1.07
N MET A 280 6.02 15.29 -1.83
CA MET A 280 5.67 15.26 -3.26
C MET A 280 4.15 15.35 -3.46
N PRO A 281 3.67 15.80 -4.63
CA PRO A 281 2.23 15.82 -4.94
C PRO A 281 1.57 14.46 -4.72
N TRP A 282 0.26 14.44 -4.43
CA TRP A 282 -0.47 13.20 -4.17
C TRP A 282 -0.35 12.20 -5.33
N GLU A 283 -0.43 12.69 -6.56
CA GLU A 283 -0.34 11.88 -7.76
C GLU A 283 1.00 11.14 -7.87
N PHE A 284 2.10 11.68 -7.30
CA PHE A 284 3.36 10.96 -7.20
C PHE A 284 3.22 9.74 -6.30
N GLN A 285 2.63 9.92 -5.10
CA GLN A 285 2.44 8.83 -4.14
C GLN A 285 1.48 7.77 -4.69
N TYR A 286 0.45 8.19 -5.45
CA TYR A 286 -0.48 7.30 -6.13
C TYR A 286 0.20 6.46 -7.21
N ASP A 287 0.94 7.10 -8.13
CA ASP A 287 1.63 6.44 -9.23
C ASP A 287 2.75 5.52 -8.73
N THR A 288 3.52 5.96 -7.74
CA THR A 288 4.61 5.14 -7.16
C THR A 288 4.08 3.99 -6.30
N ALA A 289 2.91 4.11 -5.68
CA ALA A 289 2.26 2.96 -5.05
C ALA A 289 1.86 1.89 -6.06
N ARG A 290 1.43 2.29 -7.28
CA ARG A 290 1.20 1.35 -8.38
C ARG A 290 2.50 0.70 -8.82
N HIS A 291 3.53 1.49 -9.12
CA HIS A 291 4.87 0.97 -9.48
C HIS A 291 5.38 -0.02 -8.42
N LEU A 292 5.37 0.34 -7.14
CA LEU A 292 5.79 -0.54 -6.05
C LEU A 292 5.07 -1.89 -6.07
N TYR A 293 3.75 -1.89 -6.25
CA TYR A 293 2.98 -3.14 -6.27
C TYR A 293 3.23 -3.96 -7.54
N ASP A 294 3.61 -3.31 -8.64
CA ASP A 294 3.98 -3.99 -9.90
C ASP A 294 5.24 -4.83 -9.69
N GLU A 295 6.26 -4.25 -9.05
CA GLU A 295 7.48 -4.96 -8.66
C GLU A 295 7.20 -6.13 -7.68
N VAL A 296 6.23 -5.97 -6.76
CA VAL A 296 5.78 -7.07 -5.90
C VAL A 296 5.11 -8.17 -6.72
N ARG A 297 4.27 -7.82 -7.69
CA ARG A 297 3.62 -8.79 -8.58
C ARG A 297 4.63 -9.51 -9.46
N HIS A 298 5.63 -8.81 -10.00
CA HIS A 298 6.68 -9.44 -10.78
C HIS A 298 7.48 -10.44 -9.93
N CYS A 299 7.81 -10.09 -8.68
CA CYS A 299 8.36 -11.04 -7.73
C CYS A 299 7.47 -12.28 -7.54
N LEU A 300 6.17 -12.08 -7.37
CA LEU A 300 5.20 -13.17 -7.24
C LEU A 300 5.08 -14.00 -8.52
N MET A 301 5.16 -13.41 -9.71
CA MET A 301 5.16 -14.12 -10.99
C MET A 301 6.32 -15.12 -11.06
N GLY A 302 7.53 -14.72 -10.69
CA GLY A 302 8.68 -15.63 -10.60
C GLY A 302 8.48 -16.74 -9.57
N TYR A 303 7.96 -16.38 -8.40
CA TYR A 303 7.65 -17.31 -7.31
C TYR A 303 6.64 -18.39 -7.69
N GLU A 304 5.52 -17.98 -8.28
CA GLU A 304 4.43 -18.86 -8.70
C GLU A 304 4.88 -19.74 -9.86
N TRP A 305 5.62 -19.17 -10.81
CA TRP A 305 6.19 -19.92 -11.92
C TRP A 305 7.13 -21.02 -11.42
N MET A 306 8.08 -20.72 -10.53
CA MET A 306 9.00 -21.71 -9.97
C MET A 306 8.25 -22.85 -9.26
N ARG A 307 7.26 -22.51 -8.42
CA ARG A 307 6.43 -23.52 -7.73
C ARG A 307 5.67 -24.41 -8.71
N ALA A 308 5.08 -23.84 -9.75
CA ALA A 308 4.36 -24.58 -10.78
C ALA A 308 5.27 -25.57 -11.54
N HIS A 309 6.58 -25.33 -11.54
CA HIS A 309 7.60 -26.19 -12.17
C HIS A 309 8.35 -27.08 -11.17
N GLY A 310 7.83 -27.23 -9.94
CA GLY A 310 8.44 -28.10 -8.92
C GLY A 310 9.76 -27.58 -8.36
N MET A 311 10.05 -26.29 -8.56
CA MET A 311 11.22 -25.62 -8.00
C MET A 311 10.87 -24.93 -6.68
N ASP A 312 11.85 -24.86 -5.78
CA ASP A 312 11.72 -24.09 -4.55
C ASP A 312 12.07 -22.61 -4.80
N PRO A 313 11.11 -21.67 -4.75
CA PRO A 313 11.41 -20.26 -4.98
C PRO A 313 12.29 -19.64 -3.89
N PHE A 314 12.40 -20.28 -2.71
CA PHE A 314 13.30 -19.82 -1.65
C PHE A 314 14.77 -20.23 -1.91
N ALA A 315 15.02 -21.12 -2.87
CA ALA A 315 16.37 -21.40 -3.34
C ALA A 315 16.90 -20.34 -4.32
N SER A 316 16.01 -19.48 -4.86
CA SER A 316 16.35 -18.42 -5.80
C SER A 316 17.37 -17.44 -5.20
N PRO A 317 18.38 -17.00 -5.97
CA PRO A 317 19.36 -16.02 -5.51
C PRO A 317 18.69 -14.71 -5.12
N GLN A 318 19.19 -14.06 -4.08
CA GLN A 318 18.77 -12.72 -3.68
C GLN A 318 19.99 -11.79 -3.63
N TYR A 319 19.79 -10.58 -4.13
CA TYR A 319 20.86 -9.59 -4.36
C TYR A 319 20.77 -8.43 -3.36
N LEU A 320 20.74 -8.71 -2.05
CA LEU A 320 20.50 -7.70 -1.00
C LEU A 320 21.53 -6.55 -0.99
N HIS A 321 22.74 -6.82 -1.48
CA HIS A 321 23.80 -5.82 -1.65
C HIS A 321 23.40 -4.68 -2.62
N ILE A 322 22.51 -4.95 -3.59
CA ILE A 322 21.99 -3.94 -4.52
C ILE A 322 21.12 -2.92 -3.78
N TYR A 323 20.23 -3.35 -2.89
CA TYR A 323 19.43 -2.43 -2.08
C TYR A 323 20.33 -1.61 -1.17
N LYS A 324 21.31 -2.24 -0.51
CA LYS A 324 22.28 -1.55 0.35
C LYS A 324 23.02 -0.44 -0.39
N TRP A 325 23.54 -0.76 -1.57
CA TRP A 325 24.17 0.21 -2.46
C TRP A 325 23.22 1.33 -2.87
N ARG A 326 22.02 0.98 -3.35
CA ARG A 326 21.08 1.97 -3.90
C ARG A 326 20.56 2.92 -2.83
N SER A 327 20.25 2.41 -1.64
CA SER A 327 19.68 3.19 -0.54
C SER A 327 20.57 4.36 -0.11
N GLN A 328 21.88 4.34 -0.42
CA GLN A 328 22.85 5.39 -0.06
C GLN A 328 22.70 6.67 -0.86
N PHE A 329 22.04 6.60 -2.01
CA PHE A 329 21.85 7.76 -2.85
C PHE A 329 20.61 8.56 -2.42
N PRO A 330 20.55 9.86 -2.76
CA PRO A 330 19.33 10.64 -2.58
C PRO A 330 18.14 10.01 -3.33
N PRO A 331 16.88 10.19 -2.85
CA PRO A 331 15.70 9.54 -3.43
C PRO A 331 15.53 9.75 -4.95
N VAL A 332 15.86 10.94 -5.45
CA VAL A 332 15.80 11.24 -6.89
C VAL A 332 16.77 10.39 -7.72
N MET A 333 17.96 10.08 -7.19
CA MET A 333 18.92 9.20 -7.84
C MET A 333 18.48 7.74 -7.76
N GLN A 334 17.93 7.31 -6.62
CA GLN A 334 17.38 5.95 -6.48
C GLN A 334 16.30 5.68 -7.52
N TYR A 335 15.35 6.60 -7.66
CA TYR A 335 14.25 6.47 -8.62
C TYR A 335 14.71 6.59 -10.08
N CYS A 336 15.73 7.43 -10.35
CA CYS A 336 16.33 7.54 -11.69
C CYS A 336 17.09 6.27 -12.09
N LEU A 337 17.85 5.66 -11.17
CA LEU A 337 18.54 4.38 -11.41
C LEU A 337 17.56 3.27 -11.77
N LEU A 338 16.44 3.19 -11.06
CA LEU A 338 15.41 2.19 -11.34
C LEU A 338 14.73 2.48 -12.68
N THR A 339 14.14 3.67 -12.84
CA THR A 339 13.28 3.96 -13.99
C THR A 339 14.03 4.19 -15.31
N MET A 340 15.14 4.92 -15.28
CA MET A 340 15.88 5.26 -16.51
C MET A 340 17.04 4.31 -16.78
N GLY A 341 17.60 3.70 -15.73
CA GLY A 341 18.64 2.67 -15.84
C GLY A 341 18.05 1.30 -16.11
N ASN A 342 17.50 0.67 -15.08
CA ASN A 342 17.05 -0.72 -15.13
C ASN A 342 15.94 -0.96 -16.17
N GLU A 343 14.82 -0.24 -16.07
CA GLU A 343 13.61 -0.54 -16.85
C GLU A 343 13.82 -0.30 -18.36
N VAL A 344 14.38 0.86 -18.73
CA VAL A 344 14.65 1.21 -20.15
C VAL A 344 15.57 0.19 -20.82
N HIS A 345 16.55 -0.34 -20.09
CA HIS A 345 17.57 -1.21 -20.68
C HIS A 345 17.15 -2.68 -20.70
N ALA A 346 16.05 -3.05 -20.05
CA ALA A 346 15.50 -4.39 -20.04
C ALA A 346 14.58 -4.69 -21.25
N PHE A 347 14.01 -3.69 -21.94
CA PHE A 347 13.08 -3.92 -23.07
C PHE A 347 13.64 -4.81 -24.21
N PRO A 348 14.88 -4.61 -24.71
CA PRO A 348 15.39 -5.45 -25.79
C PRO A 348 15.45 -6.93 -25.42
N TYR A 349 15.79 -7.23 -24.15
CA TYR A 349 15.79 -8.59 -23.64
C TYR A 349 14.37 -9.16 -23.61
N ARG A 350 13.42 -8.45 -23.01
CA ARG A 350 12.02 -8.90 -22.86
C ARG A 350 11.37 -9.20 -24.22
N HIS A 351 11.62 -8.39 -25.24
CA HIS A 351 11.11 -8.65 -26.59
C HIS A 351 11.71 -9.92 -27.23
N ARG A 352 12.99 -10.22 -27.00
CA ARG A 352 13.58 -11.50 -27.45
C ARG A 352 12.95 -12.68 -26.73
N ARG A 353 12.63 -12.53 -25.44
CA ARG A 353 11.99 -13.58 -24.64
C ARG A 353 10.57 -13.89 -25.05
N VAL A 354 9.75 -12.87 -25.34
CA VAL A 354 8.42 -13.08 -25.93
C VAL A 354 8.52 -13.93 -27.19
N LYS A 355 9.44 -13.59 -28.10
CA LYS A 355 9.65 -14.35 -29.34
C LYS A 355 10.08 -15.81 -29.07
N ALA A 356 11.00 -16.01 -28.13
CA ALA A 356 11.45 -17.36 -27.75
C ALA A 356 10.29 -18.19 -27.16
N HIS A 357 9.43 -17.60 -26.34
CA HIS A 357 8.24 -18.26 -25.80
C HIS A 357 7.23 -18.60 -26.90
N GLU A 358 6.96 -17.69 -27.84
CA GLU A 358 6.11 -17.95 -29.00
C GLU A 358 6.62 -19.13 -29.83
N GLU A 359 7.93 -19.15 -30.14
CA GLU A 359 8.56 -20.23 -30.92
C GLU A 359 8.53 -21.58 -30.19
N SER A 360 8.63 -21.59 -28.86
CA SER A 360 8.56 -22.80 -28.04
C SER A 360 7.13 -23.30 -27.77
N GLY A 361 6.12 -22.46 -27.98
CA GLY A 361 4.72 -22.74 -27.62
C GLY A 361 4.38 -22.55 -26.14
N ASP A 362 5.28 -21.98 -25.32
CA ASP A 362 5.03 -21.67 -23.91
C ASP A 362 4.19 -20.40 -23.75
N ARG A 363 2.89 -20.57 -23.91
CA ARG A 363 1.92 -19.48 -23.86
C ARG A 363 1.85 -18.79 -22.50
N LEU A 364 2.14 -19.49 -21.41
CA LEU A 364 2.03 -18.90 -20.07
C LEU A 364 3.17 -17.91 -19.83
N SER A 365 4.41 -18.35 -20.07
CA SER A 365 5.60 -17.51 -19.91
C SER A 365 5.57 -16.34 -20.89
N GLU A 366 5.09 -16.54 -22.12
CA GLU A 366 4.85 -15.46 -23.09
C GLU A 366 3.95 -14.35 -22.51
N GLN A 367 2.79 -14.72 -21.94
CA GLN A 367 1.85 -13.74 -21.38
C GLN A 367 2.44 -13.03 -20.17
N PHE A 368 3.22 -13.72 -19.34
CA PHE A 368 3.88 -13.13 -18.17
C PHE A 368 4.82 -12.00 -18.62
N VAL A 369 5.71 -12.27 -19.58
CA VAL A 369 6.64 -11.25 -20.10
C VAL A 369 5.90 -10.10 -20.81
N ARG A 370 4.76 -10.36 -21.45
CA ARG A 370 3.95 -9.28 -22.07
C ARG A 370 3.32 -8.33 -21.05
N TYR A 371 2.80 -8.86 -19.93
CA TYR A 371 2.27 -8.03 -18.85
C TYR A 371 3.40 -7.19 -18.22
N ASP A 372 4.55 -7.81 -17.98
CA ASP A 372 5.76 -7.11 -17.51
C ASP A 372 6.17 -5.98 -18.47
N ILE A 373 6.25 -6.21 -19.79
CA ILE A 373 6.53 -5.14 -20.77
C ILE A 373 5.53 -3.97 -20.65
N ALA A 374 4.25 -4.25 -20.39
CA ALA A 374 3.24 -3.21 -20.25
C ALA A 374 3.43 -2.39 -18.96
N ASP A 375 3.70 -3.06 -17.84
CA ASP A 375 3.99 -2.43 -16.54
C ASP A 375 5.27 -1.59 -16.62
N GLU A 376 6.32 -2.11 -17.23
CA GLU A 376 7.63 -1.45 -17.38
C GLU A 376 7.57 -0.24 -18.31
N THR A 377 6.72 -0.30 -19.35
CA THR A 377 6.42 0.87 -20.18
C THR A 377 5.80 1.99 -19.33
N GLN A 378 4.97 1.61 -18.37
CA GLN A 378 4.36 2.55 -17.44
C GLN A 378 5.35 3.06 -16.41
N HIS A 379 6.26 2.22 -15.88
CA HIS A 379 7.31 2.64 -14.95
C HIS A 379 8.24 3.69 -15.58
N VAL A 380 8.65 3.51 -16.84
CA VAL A 380 9.42 4.52 -17.58
C VAL A 380 8.64 5.83 -17.77
N ARG A 381 7.32 5.75 -17.99
CA ARG A 381 6.46 6.95 -18.06
C ARG A 381 6.40 7.65 -16.70
N PHE A 382 6.31 6.91 -15.59
CA PHE A 382 6.39 7.47 -14.25
C PHE A 382 7.74 8.16 -14.01
N GLY A 383 8.86 7.53 -14.39
CA GLY A 383 10.18 8.15 -14.33
C GLY A 383 10.24 9.47 -15.08
N ARG A 384 9.79 9.50 -16.35
CA ARG A 384 9.73 10.72 -17.17
C ARG A 384 8.82 11.80 -16.59
N ARG A 385 7.71 11.41 -15.97
CA ARG A 385 6.75 12.34 -15.33
C ARG A 385 7.31 12.94 -14.05
N TRP A 386 7.93 12.11 -13.20
CA TRP A 386 8.20 12.47 -11.82
C TRP A 386 9.63 12.91 -11.54
N LEU A 387 10.62 12.49 -12.33
CA LEU A 387 12.00 12.96 -12.17
C LEU A 387 12.13 14.49 -12.25
N PRO A 388 11.49 15.21 -13.19
CA PRO A 388 11.51 16.68 -13.20
C PRO A 388 11.00 17.31 -11.91
N GLU A 389 9.93 16.75 -11.34
CA GLU A 389 9.33 17.27 -10.10
C GLU A 389 10.19 16.89 -8.87
N LEU A 390 10.79 15.71 -8.86
CA LEU A 390 11.75 15.30 -7.82
C LEU A 390 12.98 16.20 -7.81
N LEU A 391 13.55 16.52 -8.97
CA LEU A 391 14.69 17.44 -9.10
C LEU A 391 14.37 18.81 -8.49
N LYS A 392 13.20 19.38 -8.83
CA LYS A 392 12.71 20.63 -8.22
C LYS A 392 12.53 20.49 -6.71
N HIS A 393 11.95 19.37 -6.26
CA HIS A 393 11.69 19.11 -4.85
C HIS A 393 12.96 19.09 -4.00
N VAL A 394 14.03 18.48 -4.51
CA VAL A 394 15.32 18.40 -3.81
C VAL A 394 16.25 19.58 -4.08
N GLY A 395 15.83 20.55 -4.91
CA GLY A 395 16.63 21.72 -5.25
C GLY A 395 17.84 21.42 -6.17
N GLU A 396 17.77 20.35 -6.95
CA GLU A 396 18.80 20.02 -7.95
C GLU A 396 18.75 21.02 -9.12
N LYS A 397 19.92 21.49 -9.56
CA LYS A 397 20.06 22.57 -10.55
C LYS A 397 20.36 22.08 -11.96
N ARG A 398 20.92 20.87 -12.10
CA ARG A 398 21.17 20.25 -13.40
C ARG A 398 19.85 20.03 -14.13
N SER A 399 19.88 20.12 -15.45
CA SER A 399 18.74 19.70 -16.27
C SER A 399 18.46 18.20 -16.09
N LEU A 400 17.24 17.77 -16.44
CA LEU A 400 16.89 16.34 -16.39
C LEU A 400 17.87 15.48 -17.20
N GLU A 401 18.26 15.95 -18.38
CA GLU A 401 19.17 15.24 -19.29
C GLU A 401 20.57 15.10 -18.69
N GLU A 402 21.16 16.20 -18.20
CA GLU A 402 22.47 16.19 -17.54
C GLU A 402 22.46 15.31 -16.29
N TYR A 403 21.40 15.40 -15.48
CA TYR A 403 21.26 14.60 -14.27
C TYR A 403 21.17 13.11 -14.62
N THR A 404 20.26 12.74 -15.53
CA THR A 404 20.06 11.35 -15.95
C THR A 404 21.32 10.77 -16.56
N THR A 405 22.01 11.53 -17.42
CA THR A 405 23.31 11.12 -17.98
C THR A 405 24.35 10.84 -16.90
N GLY A 406 24.43 11.69 -15.87
CA GLY A 406 25.33 11.47 -14.73
C GLY A 406 24.98 10.22 -13.92
N VAL A 407 23.68 9.98 -13.67
CA VAL A 407 23.21 8.78 -12.97
C VAL A 407 23.47 7.51 -13.77
N LEU A 408 23.27 7.53 -15.10
CA LEU A 408 23.51 6.38 -15.97
C LEU A 408 25.00 6.01 -16.06
N LYS A 409 25.93 6.96 -15.88
CA LYS A 409 27.35 6.64 -15.72
C LYS A 409 27.60 5.82 -14.47
N VAL A 410 27.02 6.22 -13.33
CA VAL A 410 27.13 5.45 -12.08
C VAL A 410 26.48 4.06 -12.23
N TRP A 411 25.35 3.99 -12.92
CA TRP A 411 24.68 2.72 -13.23
C TRP A 411 25.56 1.79 -14.08
N GLU A 412 26.17 2.29 -15.15
CA GLU A 412 27.07 1.49 -16.00
C GLU A 412 28.34 1.07 -15.23
N GLU A 413 28.99 2.01 -14.54
CA GLU A 413 30.25 1.78 -13.85
C GLU A 413 30.13 0.86 -12.63
N GLN A 414 29.01 0.90 -11.92
CA GLN A 414 28.83 0.16 -10.66
C GLN A 414 27.81 -0.96 -10.79
N TYR A 415 26.58 -0.65 -11.20
CA TYR A 415 25.50 -1.64 -11.24
C TYR A 415 25.74 -2.71 -12.29
N ARG A 416 25.99 -2.32 -13.55
CA ARG A 416 26.22 -3.28 -14.65
C ARG A 416 27.53 -4.04 -14.53
N SER A 417 28.56 -3.42 -13.94
CA SER A 417 29.85 -4.07 -13.75
C SER A 417 29.88 -5.01 -12.54
N GLY A 418 28.87 -4.96 -11.66
CA GLY A 418 28.84 -5.63 -10.37
C GLY A 418 29.73 -4.98 -9.30
N LYS A 419 30.48 -3.92 -9.61
CA LYS A 419 31.40 -3.24 -8.69
C LYS A 419 30.66 -2.17 -7.87
N LEU A 420 29.78 -2.61 -6.97
CA LEU A 420 29.01 -1.69 -6.13
C LEU A 420 29.90 -1.01 -5.08
N THR A 421 30.06 0.32 -5.20
CA THR A 421 30.75 1.11 -4.18
C THR A 421 29.81 1.38 -3.02
N ILE A 422 30.02 0.70 -1.89
CA ILE A 422 29.20 0.86 -0.68
C ILE A 422 29.99 1.70 0.33
N ASN A 423 29.43 2.83 0.73
CA ASN A 423 30.05 3.67 1.77
C ASN A 423 30.02 2.93 3.12
N VAL A 424 31.16 2.93 3.83
CA VAL A 424 31.23 2.45 5.21
C VAL A 424 30.69 3.57 6.11
N GLU A 425 29.75 3.24 6.99
CA GLU A 425 29.16 4.16 7.98
C GLU A 425 30.04 4.34 9.22
#